data_AF-A0A928FE09-F1
#
_entry.id   AF-A0A928FE09-F1
#
_cell.length_a   1.000
_cell.length_b   1.000
_cell.length_c   1.000
_cell.angle_alpha   90.00
_cell.angle_beta   90.00
_cell.angle_gamma   90.00
#
_symmetry.space_group_name_H-M   'P 1'
#
loop_
_entity.id
_entity.type
_entity.pdbx_description
1 polymer ?
#
loop_
_entity_poly.entity_id
_entity_poly.type
_entity_poly.pdbx_seq_one_letter_code
_entity_poly.pdbx_strand_id
1 'polypeptide(L)'
;MLEGTATCATPEMPDRYERFKEVYEYARVVKSLADEYGIPFLPLQEKFNEAAAKLGAEYYAPDGVHPNIGGSSLIATEWMKLFKEHFEA
;
A
#
# COMPACT_ATOMS: atom_id res chain seq x y z
N MET A 1 -6.34 1.33 -2.35
CA MET A 1 -6.65 1.79 -0.98
C MET A 1 -7.43 0.68 -0.35
N LEU A 2 -7.10 0.34 0.89
CA LEU A 2 -7.83 -0.68 1.61
C LEU A 2 -8.92 -0.01 2.45
N GLU A 3 -10.13 -0.54 2.35
CA GLU A 3 -11.23 -0.11 3.21
C GLU A 3 -11.07 -0.70 4.61
N GLY A 4 -11.34 0.11 5.62
CA GLY A 4 -11.35 -0.31 7.01
C GLY A 4 -11.71 0.84 7.93
N THR A 5 -11.70 0.60 9.24
CA THR A 5 -12.20 1.56 10.24
C THR A 5 -11.44 2.88 10.30
N ALA A 6 -10.16 2.91 9.89
CA ALA A 6 -9.38 4.14 9.80
C ALA A 6 -9.62 4.92 8.50
N THR A 7 -10.06 4.25 7.42
CA THR A 7 -10.25 4.87 6.11
C THR A 7 -11.71 5.14 5.77
N CYS A 8 -12.67 4.47 6.42
CA CYS A 8 -14.09 4.62 6.10
C CYS A 8 -14.66 5.99 6.51
N ALA A 9 -15.70 6.42 5.81
CA ALA A 9 -16.48 7.62 6.17
C ALA A 9 -17.17 7.45 7.53
N THR A 10 -17.23 8.52 8.33
CA THR A 10 -18.02 8.59 9.57
C THR A 10 -18.98 9.79 9.51
N PRO A 11 -20.00 9.87 10.38
CA PRO A 11 -20.88 11.05 10.44
C PRO A 11 -20.12 12.38 10.64
N GLU A 12 -19.03 12.35 11.40
CA GLU A 12 -18.16 13.52 11.67
C GLU A 12 -17.18 13.80 10.52
N MET A 13 -16.87 12.78 9.71
CA MET A 13 -15.93 12.85 8.59
C MET A 13 -16.49 12.11 7.36
N PRO A 14 -17.52 12.65 6.70
CA PRO A 14 -18.19 11.97 5.59
C PRO A 14 -17.25 11.74 4.39
N ASP A 15 -16.27 12.61 4.21
CA ASP A 15 -15.32 12.53 3.09
C ASP A 15 -14.02 11.80 3.44
N ARG A 16 -13.94 11.11 4.59
CA ARG A 16 -12.68 10.53 5.08
C ARG A 16 -12.02 9.62 4.04
N TYR A 17 -12.79 8.72 3.44
CA TYR A 17 -12.28 7.78 2.43
C TYR A 17 -11.75 8.50 1.19
N GLU A 18 -12.49 9.50 0.70
CA GLU A 18 -12.06 10.28 -0.47
C GLU A 18 -10.79 11.08 -0.18
N ARG A 19 -10.65 11.67 1.01
CA ARG A 19 -9.40 12.36 1.41
C ARG A 19 -8.23 11.41 1.47
N PHE A 20 -8.41 10.20 1.98
CA PHE A 20 -7.33 9.21 2.02
C PHE A 20 -6.81 8.87 0.60
N LYS A 21 -7.64 8.97 -0.45
CA LYS A 21 -7.21 8.77 -1.85
C LYS A 21 -6.14 9.74 -2.33
N GLU A 22 -5.89 10.85 -1.63
CA GLU A 22 -4.72 11.71 -1.87
C GLU A 22 -3.39 10.93 -1.81
N VAL A 23 -3.33 9.80 -1.09
CA VAL A 23 -2.14 8.94 -1.06
C VAL A 23 -1.74 8.42 -2.45
N TYR A 24 -2.68 8.34 -3.41
CA TYR A 24 -2.34 7.99 -4.79
C TYR A 24 -1.52 9.09 -5.46
N GLU A 25 -1.77 10.36 -5.15
CA GLU A 25 -0.94 11.47 -5.64
C GLU A 25 0.47 11.38 -5.07
N TYR A 26 0.58 11.11 -3.77
CA TYR A 26 1.88 10.92 -3.13
C TYR A 26 2.64 9.75 -3.75
N ALA A 27 1.98 8.62 -3.99
CA ALA A 27 2.58 7.46 -4.65
C ALA A 27 3.04 7.79 -6.08
N ARG A 28 2.27 8.58 -6.84
CA ARG A 28 2.68 9.04 -8.17
C ARG A 28 3.93 9.90 -8.12
N VAL A 29 4.01 10.86 -7.20
CA VAL A 29 5.20 11.70 -7.01
C VAL A 29 6.42 10.85 -6.64
N VAL A 30 6.27 9.91 -5.70
CA VAL A 30 7.36 9.00 -5.30
C VAL A 30 7.83 8.13 -6.48
N LYS A 31 6.90 7.62 -7.30
CA LYS A 31 7.25 6.88 -8.51
C LYS A 31 8.01 7.75 -9.51
N SER A 32 7.57 8.98 -9.75
CA SER A 32 8.27 9.91 -10.66
C SER A 32 9.70 10.20 -10.18
N LEU A 33 9.90 10.38 -8.88
CA LEU A 33 11.23 10.56 -8.30
C LEU A 33 12.08 9.28 -8.46
N ALA A 34 11.51 8.10 -8.21
CA ALA A 34 12.22 6.84 -8.40
C ALA A 34 12.68 6.68 -9.87
N ASP A 35 11.80 6.98 -10.83
CA ASP A 35 12.11 6.97 -12.26
C ASP A 35 13.21 8.02 -12.61
N GLU A 36 13.15 9.23 -12.05
CA GLU A 36 14.12 10.32 -12.27
C GLU A 36 15.53 9.96 -11.79
N TYR A 37 15.64 9.36 -10.61
CA TYR A 37 16.93 9.04 -9.98
C TYR A 37 17.42 7.62 -10.27
N GLY A 38 16.68 6.84 -11.08
CA GLY A 38 17.03 5.44 -11.39
C GLY A 38 17.00 4.52 -10.16
N ILE A 39 16.09 4.80 -9.22
CA ILE A 39 15.92 4.04 -7.98
C ILE A 39 14.76 3.05 -8.17
N PRO A 40 14.86 1.80 -7.68
CA PRO A 40 13.75 0.86 -7.75
C PRO A 40 12.51 1.36 -7.00
N PHE A 41 11.32 1.24 -7.61
CA PHE A 41 10.05 1.61 -7.00
C PHE A 41 9.24 0.35 -6.64
N LEU A 42 8.72 0.30 -5.40
CA LEU A 42 7.85 -0.77 -4.97
C LEU A 42 6.37 -0.32 -4.94
N PRO A 43 5.51 -0.80 -5.85
CA PRO A 43 4.09 -0.42 -5.89
C PRO A 43 3.28 -1.16 -4.80
N LEU A 44 3.54 -0.87 -3.53
CA LEU A 44 2.94 -1.55 -2.37
C LEU A 44 1.41 -1.64 -2.46
N GLN A 45 0.76 -0.57 -2.89
CA GLN A 45 -0.71 -0.51 -2.97
C GLN A 45 -1.28 -1.52 -3.97
N GLU A 46 -0.60 -1.77 -5.09
CA GLU A 46 -1.00 -2.79 -6.07
C GLU A 46 -0.84 -4.20 -5.47
N LYS A 47 0.27 -4.45 -4.76
CA LYS A 47 0.51 -5.73 -4.06
C LYS A 47 -0.55 -6.02 -3.00
N PHE A 48 -0.95 -5.00 -2.24
CA PHE A 48 -2.07 -5.14 -1.30
C PHE A 48 -3.41 -5.34 -2.00
N ASN A 49 -3.68 -4.67 -3.13
CA ASN A 49 -4.91 -4.89 -3.89
C ASN A 49 -5.01 -6.34 -4.41
N GLU A 50 -3.91 -6.87 -4.98
CA GLU A 50 -3.83 -8.26 -5.46
C GLU A 50 -4.05 -9.28 -4.33
N ALA A 51 -3.47 -9.02 -3.16
CA ALA A 51 -3.62 -9.88 -1.99
C ALA A 51 -5.02 -9.80 -1.39
N ALA A 52 -5.56 -8.59 -1.23
CA ALA A 52 -6.90 -8.33 -0.72
C ALA A 52 -7.99 -8.92 -1.63
N ALA A 53 -7.75 -9.02 -2.94
CA ALA A 53 -8.67 -9.71 -3.86
C ALA A 53 -8.86 -11.21 -3.52
N LYS A 54 -7.96 -11.81 -2.72
CA LYS A 54 -8.03 -13.22 -2.33
C LYS A 54 -8.64 -13.45 -0.94
N LEU A 55 -8.28 -12.62 0.04
CA LEU A 55 -8.62 -12.82 1.46
C LEU A 55 -9.30 -11.63 2.12
N GLY A 56 -9.61 -10.57 1.38
CA GLY A 56 -10.15 -9.32 1.91
C GLY A 56 -9.07 -8.36 2.40
N ALA A 57 -9.42 -7.08 2.47
CA ALA A 57 -8.53 -6.02 2.95
C ALA A 57 -8.24 -6.18 4.45
N GLU A 58 -9.26 -6.54 5.21
CA GLU A 58 -9.26 -6.72 6.66
C GLU A 58 -8.32 -7.84 7.13
N TYR A 59 -8.06 -8.84 6.28
CA TYR A 59 -7.09 -9.89 6.57
C TYR A 59 -5.66 -9.35 6.63
N TYR A 60 -5.34 -8.32 5.84
CA TYR A 60 -4.00 -7.77 5.73
C TYR A 60 -3.82 -6.49 6.55
N ALA A 61 -4.81 -5.60 6.53
CA ALA A 61 -4.85 -4.35 7.27
C ALA A 61 -6.28 -4.15 7.84
N PRO A 62 -6.54 -4.60 9.09
CA PRO A 62 -7.89 -4.59 9.68
C PRO A 62 -8.60 -3.23 9.67
N ASP A 63 -7.86 -2.13 9.78
CA ASP A 63 -8.39 -0.77 9.77
C ASP A 63 -8.20 -0.06 8.41
N GLY A 64 -7.66 -0.74 7.41
CA GLY A 64 -7.37 -0.19 6.08
C GLY A 64 -6.03 0.56 5.98
N VAL A 65 -5.26 0.67 7.08
CA VAL A 65 -3.95 1.37 7.11
C VAL A 65 -2.87 0.52 7.77
N HIS A 66 -3.10 0.06 9.00
CA HIS A 66 -2.10 -0.62 9.81
C HIS A 66 -2.10 -2.13 9.51
N PRO A 67 -0.99 -2.67 8.96
CA PRO A 67 -0.94 -4.09 8.62
C PRO A 67 -0.81 -4.97 9.87
N ASN A 68 -1.42 -6.15 9.83
CA ASN A 68 -1.16 -7.21 10.81
C ASN A 68 0.06 -8.06 10.40
N ILE A 69 0.21 -9.27 10.94
CA ILE A 69 1.30 -10.19 10.58
C ILE A 69 1.24 -10.54 9.08
N GLY A 70 0.06 -10.79 8.52
CA GLY A 70 -0.11 -11.10 7.10
C GLY A 70 0.28 -9.93 6.20
N GLY A 71 -0.20 -8.71 6.52
CA GLY A 71 0.19 -7.50 5.80
C GLY A 71 1.67 -7.16 5.93
N SER A 72 2.25 -7.28 7.12
CA SER A 72 3.67 -7.00 7.36
C SER A 72 4.57 -8.01 6.64
N SER A 73 4.16 -9.28 6.61
CA SER A 73 4.87 -10.33 5.88
C SER A 73 4.83 -10.10 4.36
N LEU A 74 3.72 -9.59 3.83
CA LEU A 74 3.61 -9.18 2.43
C LEU A 74 4.62 -8.05 2.12
N ILE A 75 4.65 -7.00 2.95
CA ILE A 75 5.60 -5.88 2.77
C ILE A 75 7.04 -6.40 2.77
N ALA A 76 7.43 -7.18 3.78
CA ALA A 76 8.77 -7.73 3.88
C ALA A 76 9.13 -8.60 2.66
N THR A 77 8.20 -9.46 2.22
CA THR A 77 8.40 -10.33 1.06
C THR A 77 8.66 -9.54 -0.21
N GLU A 78 7.84 -8.52 -0.48
CA GLU A 78 7.96 -7.72 -1.70
C GLU A 78 9.22 -6.84 -1.69
N TRP A 79 9.63 -6.33 -0.52
CA TRP A 79 10.93 -5.67 -0.36
C TRP A 79 12.11 -6.59 -0.67
N MET A 80 12.11 -7.81 -0.13
CA MET A 80 13.18 -8.77 -0.38
C MET A 80 13.26 -9.18 -1.86
N LYS A 81 12.12 -9.29 -2.56
CA LYS A 81 12.09 -9.54 -4.00
C LYS A 81 12.74 -8.39 -4.78
N LEU A 82 12.27 -7.16 -4.54
CA LEU A 82 12.81 -5.98 -5.20
C LEU A 82 14.32 -5.84 -4.94
N PHE A 83 14.74 -6.09 -3.70
CA PHE A 83 16.14 -6.01 -3.31
C PHE A 83 17.00 -7.01 -4.09
N LYS A 84 16.57 -8.26 -4.16
CA LYS A 84 17.26 -9.31 -4.93
C LYS A 84 17.37 -8.98 -6.41
N GLU A 85 16.29 -8.47 -7.00
CA GLU A 85 16.24 -8.13 -8.43
C GLU A 85 17.18 -6.99 -8.81
N HIS A 86 17.45 -6.04 -7.89
CA HIS A 86 18.17 -4.81 -8.21
C HIS A 86 19.55 -4.69 -7.54
N PHE A 87 19.83 -5.46 -6.49
CA PHE A 87 21.02 -5.27 -5.66
C PHE A 87 21.79 -6.55 -5.29
N GLU A 88 21.23 -7.76 -5.49
CA GLU A 88 21.93 -9.04 -5.20
C GLU A 88 22.22 -9.86 -6.46
N ALA A 89 22.73 -9.23 -7.53
CA ALA A 89 23.13 -9.93 -8.76
C ALA A 89 24.25 -10.95 -8.56
#